data_AF-A0A925ZGN0-F1
#
_entry.id   AF-A0A925ZGN0-F1
#
_cell.length_a   1.000
_cell.length_b   1.000
_cell.length_c   1.000
_cell.angle_alpha   90.00
_cell.angle_beta   90.00
_cell.angle_gamma   90.00
#
_symmetry.space_group_name_H-M   'P 1'
#
loop_
_entity.id
_entity.type
_entity.pdbx_description
1 polymer ?
#
loop_
_entity_poly.entity_id
_entity_poly.type
_entity_poly.pdbx_seq_one_letter_code
_entity_poly.pdbx_strand_id
1 'polypeptide(L)'
;MNRSKTTAQSSASGNAAPSDPPTYRQNPEVDAKIDAYVKENPKYWTYIQGMPRERLERTLVLNEVRELDRQQRMKEGILKQINKNPGLKQAYETLVKDLPEEQRETMIAQLARQAKRALARSQVQQHTAKETVGV
;
A
#
# COMPACT_ATOMS: atom_id res chain seq x y z
N MET A 1 -8.15 26.68 29.81
CA MET A 1 -9.45 26.20 29.29
C MET A 1 -9.57 26.72 27.85
N ASN A 2 -9.62 25.98 26.75
CA ASN A 2 -10.03 24.60 26.47
C ASN A 2 -9.25 24.06 25.25
N ARG A 3 -8.85 22.78 25.30
CA ARG A 3 -8.31 22.04 24.15
C ARG A 3 -9.49 21.47 23.36
N SER A 4 -9.63 21.84 22.09
CA SER A 4 -10.56 21.17 21.18
C SER A 4 -9.87 19.96 20.56
N LYS A 5 -10.36 18.79 20.95
CA LYS A 5 -9.89 17.45 20.64
C LYS A 5 -10.20 17.13 19.17
N THR A 6 -9.18 16.94 18.34
CA THR A 6 -9.30 16.42 16.98
C THR A 6 -9.86 15.00 17.04
N THR A 7 -11.13 14.83 16.66
CA THR A 7 -11.73 13.52 16.43
C THR A 7 -11.21 12.98 15.10
N ALA A 8 -10.27 12.03 15.18
CA ALA A 8 -9.95 11.15 14.08
C ALA A 8 -11.19 10.30 13.75
N GLN A 9 -11.86 10.59 12.65
CA GLN A 9 -12.88 9.70 12.12
C GLN A 9 -12.19 8.48 11.52
N SER A 10 -12.32 7.39 12.27
CA SER A 10 -12.03 6.02 11.86
C SER A 10 -12.83 5.69 10.59
N SER A 11 -12.15 5.58 9.45
CA SER A 11 -12.77 5.14 8.20
C SER A 11 -12.84 3.61 8.20
N ALA A 12 -13.91 3.07 8.78
CA ALA A 12 -14.26 1.67 8.65
C ALA A 12 -15.62 1.54 7.94
N SER A 13 -15.58 0.84 6.80
CA SER A 13 -16.66 0.02 6.25
C SER A 13 -17.97 0.72 5.85
N GLY A 14 -18.22 0.82 4.54
CA GLY A 14 -19.55 1.08 4.03
C GLY A 14 -19.54 1.34 2.53
N ASN A 15 -20.12 0.41 1.77
CA ASN A 15 -20.32 0.46 0.32
C ASN A 15 -21.40 1.50 -0.08
N ALA A 16 -21.41 2.67 0.54
CA ALA A 16 -22.30 3.77 0.23
C ALA A 16 -21.54 4.78 -0.63
N ALA A 17 -22.03 5.01 -1.86
CA ALA A 17 -21.52 6.10 -2.69
C ALA A 17 -21.71 7.42 -1.92
N PRO A 18 -20.66 8.23 -1.72
CA PRO A 18 -20.79 9.51 -1.02
C PRO A 18 -21.79 10.40 -1.77
N SER A 19 -22.77 10.94 -1.03
CA SER A 19 -23.85 11.78 -1.55
C SER A 19 -23.44 13.21 -1.88
N ASP A 20 -22.23 13.62 -1.50
CA ASP A 20 -21.62 14.90 -1.85
C ASP A 20 -20.42 14.69 -2.79
N PRO A 21 -20.21 15.54 -3.81
CA PRO A 21 -19.04 15.45 -4.65
C PRO A 21 -17.78 15.58 -3.78
N PRO A 22 -16.85 14.61 -3.84
CA PRO A 22 -15.68 14.63 -3.00
C PRO A 22 -14.85 15.88 -3.29
N THR A 23 -14.50 16.64 -2.25
CA THR A 23 -13.53 17.73 -2.38
C THR A 23 -12.14 17.11 -2.58
N TYR A 24 -11.61 17.24 -3.79
CA TYR A 24 -10.27 16.74 -4.12
C TYR A 24 -9.21 17.63 -3.45
N ARG A 25 -8.35 17.03 -2.62
CA ARG A 25 -7.21 17.74 -2.02
C ARG A 25 -6.14 17.97 -3.08
N GLN A 26 -5.76 19.22 -3.31
CA GLN A 26 -4.65 19.58 -4.20
C GLN A 26 -3.34 19.63 -3.41
N ASN A 27 -2.25 19.17 -4.03
CA ASN A 27 -0.92 19.28 -3.46
C ASN A 27 0.02 19.88 -4.53
N PRO A 28 0.51 21.12 -4.35
CA PRO A 28 1.30 21.81 -5.35
C PRO A 28 2.60 21.08 -5.72
N GLU A 29 3.20 20.33 -4.79
CA GLU A 29 4.40 19.54 -5.09
C GLU A 29 4.09 18.33 -5.98
N VAL A 30 2.89 17.76 -5.86
CA VAL A 30 2.45 16.65 -6.71
C VAL A 30 2.10 17.18 -8.09
N ASP A 31 1.38 18.31 -8.15
CA ASP A 31 1.01 18.95 -9.42
C ASP A 31 2.26 19.35 -10.21
N ALA A 32 3.27 19.93 -9.56
CA ALA A 32 4.54 20.26 -10.21
C ALA A 32 5.28 19.03 -10.76
N LYS A 33 5.21 17.88 -10.08
CA LYS A 33 5.78 16.61 -10.58
C LYS A 33 5.02 16.08 -11.79
N ILE A 34 3.70 16.20 -11.78
CA ILE A 34 2.85 15.82 -12.92
C ILE A 34 3.20 16.70 -14.11
N ASP A 35 3.29 18.02 -13.92
CA ASP A 35 3.64 18.98 -14.98
C ASP A 35 5.02 18.70 -15.57
N ALA A 36 6.01 18.41 -14.72
CA ALA A 36 7.35 18.01 -15.17
C ALA A 36 7.30 16.74 -16.02
N TYR A 37 6.60 15.70 -15.55
CA TYR A 37 6.45 14.45 -16.29
C TYR A 37 5.73 14.63 -17.63
N VAL A 38 4.68 15.46 -17.67
CA VAL A 38 3.95 15.79 -18.91
C VAL A 38 4.85 16.51 -19.91
N LYS A 39 5.65 17.47 -19.44
CA LYS A 39 6.62 18.21 -20.26
C LYS A 39 7.69 17.28 -20.86
N GLU A 40 8.16 16.32 -20.08
CA GLU A 40 9.16 15.33 -20.52
C GLU A 40 8.57 14.27 -21.46
N ASN A 41 7.25 14.01 -21.39
CA ASN A 41 6.57 12.93 -22.10
C ASN A 41 5.40 13.42 -22.98
N PRO A 42 5.62 14.35 -23.93
CA PRO A 42 4.53 14.99 -24.69
C PRO A 42 3.73 13.99 -25.54
N LYS A 43 4.37 12.98 -26.12
CA LYS A 43 3.68 11.93 -26.90
C LYS A 43 2.69 11.13 -26.06
N TYR A 44 3.09 10.79 -24.83
CA TYR A 44 2.24 10.06 -23.91
C TYR A 44 1.08 10.93 -23.41
N TRP A 45 1.34 12.22 -23.17
CA TRP A 45 0.31 13.18 -22.84
C TRP A 45 -0.74 13.31 -23.96
N THR A 46 -0.33 13.46 -25.21
CA THR A 46 -1.25 13.49 -26.37
C THR A 46 -2.07 12.20 -26.48
N TYR A 47 -1.45 11.04 -26.26
CA TYR A 47 -2.16 9.76 -26.20
C TYR A 47 -3.24 9.76 -25.12
N ILE A 48 -2.94 10.25 -23.92
CA ILE A 48 -3.92 10.36 -22.82
C ILE A 48 -5.06 11.31 -23.19
N GLN A 49 -4.75 12.48 -23.74
CA GLN A 49 -5.76 13.47 -24.15
C GLN A 49 -6.68 12.95 -25.25
N GLY A 50 -6.20 12.05 -26.12
CA GLY A 50 -6.99 11.42 -27.18
C GLY A 50 -7.85 10.23 -26.71
N MET A 51 -7.72 9.78 -25.45
CA MET A 51 -8.50 8.65 -24.96
C MET A 51 -9.93 9.07 -24.58
N PRO A 52 -10.96 8.28 -24.94
CA PRO A 52 -12.31 8.48 -24.44
C PRO A 52 -12.34 8.39 -22.91
N ARG A 53 -13.18 9.21 -22.27
CA ARG A 53 -13.33 9.25 -20.80
C ARG A 53 -13.58 7.87 -20.19
N GLU A 54 -14.48 7.10 -20.79
CA GLU A 54 -14.82 5.74 -20.35
C GLU A 54 -13.58 4.81 -20.33
N ARG A 55 -12.65 5.00 -21.27
CA ARG A 55 -11.39 4.24 -21.34
C ARG A 55 -10.41 4.67 -20.25
N LEU A 56 -10.35 5.97 -19.93
CA LEU A 56 -9.56 6.48 -18.81
C LEU A 56 -10.06 5.90 -17.48
N GLU A 57 -11.38 5.94 -17.26
CA GLU A 57 -12.02 5.40 -16.05
C GLU A 57 -11.72 3.89 -15.89
N ARG A 58 -11.86 3.10 -16.97
CA ARG A 58 -11.49 1.67 -16.93
C ARG A 58 -10.00 1.43 -16.66
N THR A 59 -9.12 2.30 -17.15
CA THR A 59 -7.68 2.17 -16.90
C THR A 59 -7.36 2.42 -15.43
N LEU A 60 -8.02 3.40 -14.81
CA LEU A 60 -7.91 3.66 -13.37
C LEU A 60 -8.38 2.46 -12.55
N VAL A 61 -9.57 1.92 -12.87
CA VAL A 61 -10.11 0.73 -12.20
C VAL A 61 -9.20 -0.49 -12.41
N LEU A 62 -8.67 -0.70 -13.61
CA LEU A 62 -7.74 -1.80 -13.89
C LEU A 62 -6.47 -1.70 -13.04
N ASN A 63 -5.94 -0.50 -12.82
CA ASN A 63 -4.78 -0.31 -11.96
C ASN A 63 -5.07 -0.71 -10.51
N GLU A 64 -6.27 -0.40 -10.01
CA GLU A 64 -6.73 -0.82 -8.69
C GLU A 64 -6.85 -2.35 -8.61
N VAL A 65 -7.54 -2.99 -9.57
CA VAL A 65 -7.67 -4.45 -9.64
C VAL A 65 -6.29 -5.12 -9.62
N ARG A 66 -5.35 -4.62 -10.42
CA ARG A 66 -3.97 -5.14 -10.45
C ARG A 66 -3.24 -4.97 -9.12
N GLU A 67 -3.49 -3.89 -8.39
CA GLU A 67 -2.91 -3.70 -7.06
C GLU A 67 -3.49 -4.68 -6.05
N LEU A 68 -4.81 -4.88 -6.06
CA LEU A 68 -5.48 -5.89 -5.23
C LEU A 68 -4.93 -7.30 -5.51
N ASP A 69 -4.81 -7.69 -6.78
CA ASP A 69 -4.24 -8.98 -7.19
C ASP A 69 -2.81 -9.17 -6.67
N ARG A 70 -1.97 -8.12 -6.79
CA ARG A 70 -0.60 -8.15 -6.26
C ARG A 70 -0.58 -8.33 -4.75
N GLN A 71 -1.44 -7.62 -4.03
CA GLN A 71 -1.55 -7.72 -2.58
C GLN A 71 -1.99 -9.13 -2.15
N GLN A 72 -2.99 -9.69 -2.83
CA GLN A 72 -3.46 -11.05 -2.58
C GLN A 72 -2.37 -12.08 -2.85
N ARG A 73 -1.71 -12.03 -4.01
CA ARG A 73 -0.63 -12.96 -4.35
C ARG A 73 0.51 -12.93 -3.34
N MET A 74 0.87 -11.73 -2.87
CA MET A 74 1.91 -11.58 -1.85
C MET A 74 1.43 -12.12 -0.48
N LYS A 75 0.17 -11.87 -0.09
CA LYS A 75 -0.42 -12.44 1.14
C LYS A 75 -0.36 -13.97 1.11
N GLU A 76 -0.82 -14.58 0.02
CA GLU A 76 -0.80 -16.03 -0.17
C GLU A 76 0.62 -16.60 -0.17
N GLY A 77 1.56 -15.93 -0.85
CA GLY A 77 2.97 -16.32 -0.84
C GLY A 77 3.59 -16.30 0.56
N ILE A 78 3.25 -15.29 1.38
CA ILE A 78 3.69 -15.18 2.77
C ILE A 78 3.09 -16.33 3.61
N LEU A 79 1.78 -16.55 3.53
CA LEU A 79 1.11 -17.62 4.28
C LEU A 79 1.66 -18.99 3.91
N LYS A 80 1.92 -19.25 2.62
CA LYS A 80 2.55 -20.48 2.15
C LYS A 80 3.95 -20.68 2.76
N GLN A 81 4.74 -19.61 2.91
CA GLN A 81 6.06 -19.70 3.54
C GLN A 81 5.97 -19.96 5.05
N ILE A 82 5.00 -19.37 5.74
CA ILE A 82 4.75 -19.61 7.17
C ILE A 82 4.32 -21.05 7.37
N ASN A 83 3.37 -21.56 6.57
CA ASN A 83 2.90 -22.94 6.67
C ASN A 83 3.99 -23.99 6.38
N LYS A 84 5.01 -23.65 5.58
CA LYS A 84 6.16 -24.54 5.33
C LYS A 84 7.09 -24.69 6.53
N ASN A 85 7.05 -23.77 7.49
CA ASN A 85 7.91 -23.82 8.68
C ASN A 85 7.05 -23.91 9.95
N PRO A 86 6.96 -25.09 10.58
CA PRO A 86 6.08 -25.30 11.74
C PRO A 86 6.44 -24.39 12.92
N GLY A 87 7.72 -24.06 13.14
CA GLY A 87 8.13 -23.15 14.21
C GLY A 87 7.68 -21.71 13.97
N LEU A 88 7.76 -21.23 12.73
CA LEU A 88 7.24 -19.90 12.37
C LEU A 88 5.71 -19.86 12.49
N LYS A 89 5.03 -20.90 12.05
CA LYS A 89 3.57 -21.01 12.16
C LYS A 89 3.11 -20.90 13.61
N GLN A 90 3.71 -21.67 14.53
CA GLN A 90 3.38 -21.61 15.95
C GLN A 90 3.66 -20.24 16.59
N ALA A 91 4.77 -19.60 16.22
CA ALA A 91 5.10 -18.25 16.71
C ALA A 91 4.04 -17.23 16.30
N TYR A 92 3.60 -17.26 15.04
CA TYR A 92 2.55 -16.37 14.55
C TYR A 92 1.16 -16.71 15.13
N GLU A 93 0.81 -17.99 15.28
CA GLU A 93 -0.44 -18.41 15.92
C GLU A 93 -0.52 -17.96 17.38
N THR A 94 0.60 -18.00 18.11
CA THR A 94 0.69 -17.50 19.49
C THR A 94 0.43 -16.00 19.55
N LEU A 95 1.01 -15.23 18.63
CA LEU A 95 0.84 -13.76 18.55
C LEU A 95 -0.61 -13.35 18.24
N VAL A 96 -1.39 -14.23 17.61
CA VAL A 96 -2.72 -13.90 17.09
C VAL A 96 -3.82 -14.73 17.78
N LYS A 97 -3.48 -15.39 18.90
CA LYS A 97 -4.36 -16.27 19.67
C LYS A 97 -5.61 -15.58 20.21
N ASP A 98 -5.52 -14.29 20.51
CA ASP A 98 -6.61 -13.53 21.13
C ASP A 98 -7.53 -12.86 20.09
N LEU A 99 -7.24 -13.03 18.80
CA LEU A 99 -8.05 -12.45 17.72
C LEU A 99 -9.15 -13.41 17.24
N PRO A 100 -10.26 -12.88 16.67
CA PRO A 100 -11.25 -13.68 15.96
C PRO A 100 -10.61 -14.46 14.80
N GLU A 101 -11.02 -15.72 14.60
CA GLU A 101 -10.44 -16.63 13.59
C GLU A 101 -10.35 -16.02 12.19
N GLU A 102 -11.41 -15.32 11.78
CA GLU A 102 -11.51 -14.63 10.48
C GLU A 102 -10.39 -13.59 10.26
N GLN A 103 -9.87 -13.00 11.34
CA GLN A 103 -8.84 -11.97 11.28
C GLN A 103 -7.43 -12.54 11.45
N ARG A 104 -7.30 -13.80 11.91
CA ARG A 104 -5.99 -14.35 12.30
C ARG A 104 -5.05 -14.42 11.12
N GLU A 105 -5.47 -15.04 10.03
CA GLU A 105 -4.63 -15.20 8.84
C GLU A 105 -4.21 -13.86 8.23
N THR A 106 -5.11 -12.88 8.24
CA THR A 106 -4.84 -11.54 7.73
C THR A 106 -3.77 -10.85 8.58
N MET A 107 -3.87 -10.94 9.91
CA MET A 107 -2.88 -10.34 10.81
C MET A 107 -1.53 -11.06 10.76
N ILE A 108 -1.52 -12.39 10.65
CA ILE A 108 -0.30 -13.16 10.44
C ILE A 108 0.42 -12.70 9.17
N ALA A 109 -0.30 -12.55 8.06
CA ALA A 109 0.30 -12.07 6.82
C ALA A 109 0.81 -10.62 6.91
N GLN A 110 0.09 -9.74 7.62
CA GLN A 110 0.51 -8.36 7.85
C GLN A 110 1.79 -8.27 8.71
N LEU A 111 1.82 -8.98 9.84
CA LEU A 111 2.99 -9.06 10.72
C LEU A 111 4.21 -9.60 9.98
N ALA A 112 4.03 -10.69 9.23
CA ALA A 112 5.13 -11.26 8.44
C ALA A 112 5.61 -10.32 7.32
N ARG A 113 4.71 -9.56 6.68
CA ARG A 113 5.10 -8.52 5.70
C ARG A 113 5.92 -7.41 6.37
N GLN A 114 5.50 -6.96 7.55
CA GLN A 114 6.21 -5.93 8.31
C GLN A 114 7.59 -6.42 8.75
N ALA A 115 7.69 -7.63 9.30
CA ALA A 115 8.96 -8.25 9.68
C ALA A 115 9.93 -8.34 8.49
N LYS A 116 9.46 -8.82 7.33
CA LYS A 116 10.27 -8.87 6.11
C LYS A 116 10.77 -7.50 5.67
N ARG A 117 9.93 -6.46 5.73
CA ARG A 117 10.31 -5.08 5.38
C ARG A 117 11.34 -4.51 6.35
N ALA A 118 11.19 -4.77 7.65
CA ALA A 118 12.15 -4.33 8.66
C ALA A 118 13.53 -4.96 8.43
N LEU A 119 13.58 -6.27 8.14
CA LEU A 119 14.82 -6.98 7.80
C LEU A 119 15.44 -6.48 6.48
N ALA A 120 14.63 -6.20 5.45
CA ALA A 120 15.14 -5.65 4.19
C ALA A 120 15.73 -4.24 4.38
N ARG A 121 15.09 -3.39 5.19
CA ARG A 121 15.59 -2.04 5.50
C ARG A 121 16.90 -2.09 6.28
N SER A 122 17.02 -2.98 7.28
CA SER A 122 18.25 -3.11 8.05
C SER A 122 19.42 -3.62 7.20
N GLN A 123 19.17 -4.51 6.23
CA GLN A 123 20.20 -4.96 5.29
C GLN A 123 20.67 -3.82 4.37
N VAL A 124 19.76 -3.01 3.80
CA VAL A 124 20.14 -1.86 2.95
C VAL A 124 20.99 -0.85 3.73
N GLN A 125 20.70 -0.65 5.01
CA GLN A 125 21.48 0.26 5.86
C GLN A 125 22.87 -0.29 6.21
N GLN A 126 23.04 -1.61 6.31
CA GLN A 126 24.35 -2.24 6.48
C GLN A 126 25.20 -2.18 5.21
N HIS A 127 24.60 -2.23 4.02
CA HIS A 127 25.33 -2.10 2.75
C HIS A 127 25.80 -0.67 2.49
N THR A 128 24.93 0.33 2.72
CA THR A 128 25.31 1.76 2.59
C THR A 128 26.35 2.20 3.61
N ALA A 129 26.31 1.68 4.85
CA ALA A 129 27.35 1.96 5.86
C ALA A 129 28.71 1.31 5.54
N LYS A 130 28.76 0.23 4.76
CA LYS A 130 30.01 -0.40 4.34
C LYS A 130 30.64 0.30 3.13
N GLU A 131 29.85 0.93 2.27
CA GLU A 131 30.37 1.72 1.14
C GLU A 131 30.91 3.09 1.57
N THR A 132 30.41 3.69 2.66
CA THR A 132 30.86 5.02 3.12
C THR A 132 32.11 5.01 4.01
N VAL A 133 32.54 3.85 4.52
CA VAL A 133 33.77 3.72 5.35
C VAL A 133 34.97 3.26 4.50
N GLY A 134 34.76 3.00 3.20
CA GLY A 134 35.77 2.53 2.26
C GLY A 134 36.31 3.59 1.30
N VAL A 135 36.35 4.87 1.69
CA VAL A 135 37.00 5.97 0.93
C VAL A 135 38.02 6.66 1.81
#